data_AF-A0A0C2FIG5-F1
#
_entry.id   AF-A0A0C2FIG5-F1
#
_cell.length_a   1.000
_cell.length_b   1.000
_cell.length_c   1.000
_cell.angle_alpha   90.00
_cell.angle_beta   90.00
_cell.angle_gamma   90.00
#
_symmetry.space_group_name_H-M   'P 1'
#
loop_
_entity.id
_entity.type
_entity.pdbx_description
1 polymer ?
#
loop_
_entity_poly.entity_id
_entity_poly.type
_entity_poly.pdbx_seq_one_letter_code
_entity_poly.pdbx_strand_id
1 'polypeptide(L)'
;MVMFAKLAEDQTFSQKIRQFHALAPVATVSHIGGLFRIFGNYLMDFADFVLHRIPNSPLALPKILQKIMGFFCSLPLARGVCTLDIGFIDGSEKMFNNVVKSRKVEKFDYGEEGNMREYGVKTPPIYDLRNIQTPTFLYWSKDDILADTEDI
;
A
#
# COMPACT_ATOMS: atom_id res chain seq x y z
N MET A 1 -0.24 -1.53 7.15
CA MET A 1 -1.46 -0.77 7.55
C MET A 1 -2.57 -1.56 8.28
N VAL A 2 -3.07 -2.70 7.78
CA VAL A 2 -4.28 -3.37 8.35
C VAL A 2 -4.21 -3.66 9.85
N MET A 3 -3.07 -4.15 10.33
CA MET A 3 -2.88 -4.43 11.76
C MET A 3 -2.92 -3.15 12.61
N PHE A 4 -2.30 -2.05 12.15
CA PHE A 4 -2.36 -0.76 12.84
C PHE A 4 -3.79 -0.25 12.97
N ALA A 5 -4.58 -0.34 11.89
CA ALA A 5 -6.00 0.01 11.92
C ALA A 5 -6.79 -0.83 12.94
N LYS A 6 -6.59 -2.15 12.94
CA LYS A 6 -7.28 -3.06 13.87
C LYS A 6 -6.91 -2.80 15.34
N LEU A 7 -5.63 -2.52 15.61
CA LEU A 7 -5.16 -2.20 16.97
C LEU A 7 -5.62 -0.83 17.45
N ALA A 8 -5.81 0.14 16.55
CA ALA A 8 -6.30 1.47 16.88
C ALA A 8 -7.81 1.47 17.19
N GLU A 9 -8.59 0.66 16.47
CA GLU A 9 -10.05 0.65 16.58
C GLU A 9 -10.59 -0.35 17.62
N ASP A 10 -10.03 -1.55 17.68
CA ASP A 10 -10.55 -2.64 18.51
C ASP A 10 -9.66 -2.91 19.73
N GLN A 11 -10.02 -2.29 20.85
CA GLN A 11 -9.29 -2.44 22.10
C GLN A 11 -9.45 -3.83 22.73
N THR A 12 -10.53 -4.55 22.44
CA THR A 12 -10.72 -5.92 22.94
C THR A 12 -9.80 -6.91 22.23
N PHE A 13 -9.49 -6.66 20.96
CA PHE A 13 -8.48 -7.38 20.21
C PHE A 13 -7.07 -6.97 20.62
N SER A 14 -6.81 -5.67 20.81
CA SER A 14 -5.48 -5.16 21.15
C SER A 14 -4.93 -5.75 22.47
N GLN A 15 -5.81 -6.00 23.45
CA GLN A 15 -5.48 -6.65 24.72
C GLN A 15 -4.99 -8.10 24.58
N LYS A 16 -5.30 -8.77 23.47
CA LYS A 16 -4.86 -10.16 23.20
C LYS A 16 -3.46 -10.21 22.59
N ILE A 17 -2.97 -9.07 22.09
CA ILE A 17 -1.67 -8.98 21.45
C ILE A 17 -0.65 -8.50 22.46
N ARG A 18 0.30 -9.38 22.80
CA ARG A 18 1.37 -9.05 23.77
C ARG A 18 2.37 -8.04 23.21
N GLN A 19 2.77 -8.22 21.96
CA GLN A 19 3.73 -7.37 21.24
C GLN A 19 3.42 -7.44 19.74
N PHE A 20 3.58 -6.32 19.04
CA PHE A 20 3.44 -6.22 17.59
C PHE A 20 4.78 -5.77 16.98
N HIS A 21 5.36 -6.59 16.11
CA HIS A 21 6.58 -6.27 15.39
C HIS A 21 6.22 -5.99 13.92
N ALA A 22 6.36 -4.74 13.51
CA ALA A 22 6.08 -4.30 12.16
C ALA A 22 7.40 -4.16 11.38
N LEU A 23 7.57 -5.03 10.37
CA LEU A 23 8.71 -5.03 9.46
C LEU A 23 8.33 -4.23 8.22
N ALA A 24 9.14 -3.24 7.85
CA ALA A 24 8.87 -2.28 6.78
C ALA A 24 7.43 -1.71 6.87
N PRO A 25 7.08 -1.04 8.00
CA PRO A 25 5.73 -0.57 8.22
C PRO A 25 5.36 0.53 7.23
N VAL A 26 4.41 0.25 6.35
CA VAL A 26 3.76 1.28 5.53
C VAL A 26 2.47 1.70 6.24
N ALA A 27 2.51 2.89 6.85
CA ALA A 27 1.35 3.54 7.48
C ALA A 27 0.81 4.64 6.56
N THR A 28 1.62 5.65 6.26
CA THR A 28 1.38 6.64 5.21
C THR A 28 2.32 6.41 4.05
N VAL A 29 1.93 6.92 2.89
CA VAL A 29 2.70 6.80 1.66
C VAL A 29 2.89 8.20 1.09
N SER A 30 3.40 9.10 1.93
CA SER A 30 3.46 10.53 1.62
C SER A 30 4.76 10.93 0.94
N HIS A 31 5.82 10.13 1.13
CA HIS A 31 7.17 10.37 0.62
C HIS A 31 7.74 9.13 -0.08
N ILE A 32 7.02 8.55 -1.06
CA ILE A 32 7.64 7.57 -1.97
C ILE A 32 8.76 8.26 -2.75
N GLY A 33 10.01 7.88 -2.47
CA GLY A 33 11.18 8.32 -3.22
C GLY A 33 11.30 7.68 -4.61
N GLY A 34 12.24 8.19 -5.42
CA GLY A 34 12.66 7.54 -6.66
C GLY A 34 11.74 7.71 -7.88
N LEU A 35 11.85 6.78 -8.84
CA LEU A 35 11.19 6.87 -10.15
C LEU A 35 9.66 6.68 -10.08
N PHE A 36 9.12 6.14 -8.98
CA PHE A 36 7.68 5.98 -8.76
C PHE A 36 6.96 7.33 -8.67
N ARG A 37 7.62 8.37 -8.14
CA ARG A 37 7.13 9.75 -8.16
C ARG A 37 6.91 10.29 -9.58
N ILE A 38 7.71 9.82 -10.54
CA ILE A 38 7.72 10.33 -11.92
C ILE A 38 6.85 9.47 -12.84
N PHE A 39 6.96 8.15 -12.74
CA PHE A 39 6.33 7.19 -13.64
C PHE A 39 5.13 6.45 -13.05
N GLY A 40 4.85 6.56 -11.75
CA GLY A 40 3.83 5.75 -11.07
C GLY A 40 2.44 5.84 -11.70
N ASN A 41 1.95 7.05 -11.98
CA ASN A 41 0.63 7.22 -12.61
C ASN A 41 0.61 6.71 -14.06
N TYR A 42 1.65 7.00 -14.85
CA TYR A 42 1.69 6.63 -16.28
C TYR A 42 1.91 5.12 -16.50
N LEU A 43 2.71 4.49 -15.64
CA LEU A 43 3.00 3.06 -15.70
C LEU A 43 1.77 2.23 -15.32
N MET A 44 1.00 2.66 -14.31
CA MET A 44 -0.23 1.98 -13.90
C MET A 44 -1.31 2.10 -14.96
N ASP A 45 -1.52 3.29 -15.54
CA ASP A 45 -2.48 3.49 -16.64
C ASP A 45 -2.13 2.65 -17.88
N PHE A 46 -0.83 2.55 -18.20
CA PHE A 46 -0.35 1.70 -19.29
C PHE A 46 -0.49 0.21 -18.98
N ALA A 47 -0.21 -0.20 -17.73
CA ALA A 47 -0.37 -1.58 -17.29
C ALA A 47 -1.84 -2.03 -17.35
N ASP A 48 -2.77 -1.18 -16.94
CA ASP A 48 -4.22 -1.46 -17.03
C ASP A 48 -4.68 -1.58 -18.50
N PHE A 49 -4.20 -0.69 -19.37
CA PHE A 49 -4.49 -0.75 -20.81
C PHE A 49 -3.97 -2.04 -21.47
N VAL A 50 -2.74 -2.45 -21.13
CA VAL A 50 -2.06 -3.62 -21.70
C VAL A 50 -2.56 -4.94 -21.11
N LEU A 51 -2.91 -4.97 -19.82
CA LEU A 51 -3.25 -6.21 -19.11
C LEU A 51 -4.75 -6.55 -19.12
N HIS A 52 -5.64 -5.66 -19.57
CA HIS A 52 -7.09 -5.92 -19.78
C HIS A 52 -7.72 -6.77 -18.66
N ARG A 53 -7.53 -6.32 -17.42
CA ARG A 53 -7.70 -7.19 -16.25
C ARG A 53 -9.16 -7.47 -15.89
N ILE A 54 -9.42 -8.75 -15.67
CA ILE A 54 -10.61 -9.27 -14.99
C ILE A 54 -10.33 -9.25 -13.47
N PRO A 55 -11.23 -8.72 -12.62
CA PRO A 55 -11.03 -8.68 -11.17
C PRO A 55 -10.81 -10.10 -10.58
N ASN A 56 -9.93 -10.22 -9.57
CA ASN A 56 -9.56 -11.44 -8.83
C ASN A 56 -8.72 -12.49 -9.57
N SER A 57 -7.97 -12.09 -10.61
CA SER A 57 -7.03 -13.00 -11.28
C SER A 57 -5.61 -12.78 -10.73
N PRO A 58 -4.97 -13.78 -10.08
CA PRO A 58 -3.56 -13.67 -9.72
C PRO A 58 -2.73 -13.43 -10.98
N LEU A 59 -1.72 -12.57 -10.89
CA LEU A 59 -0.82 -12.21 -11.99
C LEU A 59 0.09 -13.38 -12.37
N ALA A 60 -0.48 -14.43 -12.96
CA ALA A 60 0.27 -15.47 -13.65
C ALA A 60 0.76 -14.88 -14.97
N LEU A 61 1.77 -14.00 -14.90
CA LEU A 61 2.46 -13.51 -16.10
C LEU A 61 3.01 -14.72 -16.87
N PRO A 62 2.77 -14.82 -18.18
CA PRO A 62 3.39 -15.87 -18.97
C PRO A 62 4.92 -15.81 -18.80
N LYS A 63 5.58 -16.98 -18.75
CA LYS A 63 7.03 -17.10 -18.49
C LYS A 63 7.91 -16.24 -19.41
N ILE A 64 7.44 -15.99 -20.63
CA ILE A 64 8.09 -15.10 -21.60
C ILE A 64 8.14 -13.66 -21.07
N LEU A 65 7.02 -13.17 -20.54
CA LEU A 65 6.92 -11.82 -20.00
C LEU A 65 7.73 -11.68 -18.71
N GLN A 66 7.74 -12.71 -17.85
CA GLN A 66 8.63 -12.76 -16.69
C GLN A 66 10.12 -12.69 -17.09
N LYS A 67 10.48 -13.33 -18.21
CA LYS A 67 11.86 -13.32 -18.74
C LYS A 67 12.25 -11.97 -19.34
N ILE A 68 11.31 -11.31 -20.04
CA ILE A 68 11.50 -9.95 -20.56
C ILE A 68 11.63 -8.96 -19.41
N MET A 69 10.78 -9.07 -18.38
CA MET A 69 10.91 -8.27 -17.17
C MET A 69 12.24 -8.52 -16.48
N GLY A 70 12.65 -9.78 -16.27
CA GLY A 70 13.96 -10.11 -15.68
C GLY A 70 15.15 -9.55 -16.47
N PHE A 71 15.09 -9.58 -17.81
CA PHE A 71 16.11 -8.94 -18.66
C PHE A 71 16.10 -7.43 -18.51
N PHE A 72 14.93 -6.79 -18.56
CA PHE A 72 14.77 -5.34 -18.35
C PHE A 72 15.33 -4.93 -16.98
N CYS A 73 14.99 -5.66 -15.92
CA CYS A 73 15.45 -5.42 -14.55
C CYS A 73 16.96 -5.65 -14.33
N SER A 74 17.62 -6.37 -15.24
CA SER A 74 19.08 -6.53 -15.22
C SER A 74 19.83 -5.29 -15.73
N LEU A 75 19.15 -4.39 -16.46
CA LEU A 75 19.76 -3.14 -16.94
C LEU A 75 19.98 -2.16 -15.78
N PRO A 76 21.17 -1.54 -15.67
CA PRO A 76 21.49 -0.58 -14.61
C PRO A 76 20.50 0.60 -14.51
N LEU A 77 19.95 1.03 -15.64
CA LEU A 77 18.98 2.12 -15.74
C LEU A 77 17.58 1.74 -15.22
N ALA A 78 17.23 0.45 -15.28
CA ALA A 78 15.90 -0.06 -14.94
C ALA A 78 15.84 -0.69 -13.53
N ARG A 79 16.98 -0.81 -12.83
CA ARG A 79 17.05 -1.34 -11.47
C ARG A 79 16.12 -0.61 -10.49
N GLY A 80 15.99 0.72 -10.63
CA GLY A 80 15.10 1.51 -9.76
C GLY A 80 13.59 1.38 -10.07
N VAL A 81 13.22 0.78 -11.21
CA VAL A 81 11.82 0.51 -11.58
C VAL A 81 11.41 -0.89 -11.11
N CYS A 82 12.35 -1.83 -11.16
CA CYS A 82 12.10 -3.24 -10.88
C CYS A 82 12.20 -3.65 -9.42
N THR A 83 12.57 -2.73 -8.53
CA THR A 83 12.56 -2.93 -7.07
C THR A 83 11.17 -2.81 -6.45
N LEU A 84 10.16 -2.48 -7.26
CA LEU A 84 8.77 -2.48 -6.83
C LEU A 84 8.24 -3.90 -6.93
N ASP A 85 8.12 -4.54 -5.77
CA ASP A 85 7.52 -5.86 -5.66
C ASP A 85 6.20 -5.90 -6.43
N ILE A 86 6.10 -6.86 -7.34
CA ILE A 86 4.97 -7.12 -8.25
C ILE A 86 3.66 -7.51 -7.49
N GLY A 87 3.63 -7.35 -6.16
CA GLY A 87 2.45 -7.53 -5.31
C GLY A 87 1.42 -6.40 -5.38
N PHE A 88 1.70 -5.31 -6.10
CA PHE A 88 0.81 -4.14 -6.19
C PHE A 88 -0.44 -4.35 -7.04
N ILE A 89 -0.48 -5.40 -7.87
CA ILE A 89 -1.51 -5.56 -8.87
C ILE A 89 -2.43 -6.73 -8.44
N ASP A 90 -3.11 -6.63 -7.30
CA ASP A 90 -4.12 -7.61 -6.83
C ASP A 90 -5.46 -6.93 -6.44
N GLY A 91 -5.73 -5.73 -7.00
CA GLY A 91 -6.99 -5.03 -6.72
C GLY A 91 -7.06 -4.35 -5.34
N SER A 92 -5.97 -4.38 -4.55
CA SER A 92 -5.78 -3.53 -3.36
C SER A 92 -5.47 -2.06 -3.70
N GLU A 93 -5.31 -1.74 -5.00
CA GLU A 93 -4.93 -0.44 -5.52
C GLU A 93 -5.86 0.69 -5.10
N LYS A 94 -7.19 0.48 -4.98
CA LYS A 94 -8.09 1.58 -4.58
C LYS A 94 -7.77 2.09 -3.18
N MET A 95 -7.52 1.18 -2.23
CA MET A 95 -7.19 1.56 -0.86
C MET A 95 -5.79 2.16 -0.77
N PHE A 96 -4.80 1.56 -1.45
CA PHE A 96 -3.43 2.07 -1.47
C PHE A 96 -3.34 3.45 -2.17
N ASN A 97 -3.98 3.60 -3.33
CA ASN A 97 -4.05 4.87 -4.07
C ASN A 97 -4.74 5.95 -3.27
N ASN A 98 -5.78 5.61 -2.49
CA ASN A 98 -6.41 6.56 -1.59
C ASN A 98 -5.42 7.02 -0.51
N VAL A 99 -4.68 6.12 0.13
CA VAL A 99 -3.65 6.48 1.13
C VAL A 99 -2.53 7.33 0.53
N VAL A 100 -2.09 7.02 -0.69
CA VAL A 100 -1.09 7.81 -1.43
C VAL A 100 -1.60 9.23 -1.72
N LYS A 101 -2.87 9.35 -2.15
CA LYS A 101 -3.49 10.63 -2.50
C LYS A 101 -3.85 11.47 -1.27
N SER A 102 -4.49 10.85 -0.28
CA SER A 102 -5.00 11.53 0.92
C SER A 102 -3.91 11.75 1.96
N ARG A 103 -2.80 11.00 1.88
CA ARG A 103 -1.71 10.97 2.87
C ARG A 103 -2.21 10.63 4.27
N LYS A 104 -3.33 9.91 4.37
CA LYS A 104 -4.02 9.58 5.61
C LYS A 104 -4.24 8.09 5.72
N VAL A 105 -4.15 7.60 6.95
CA VAL A 105 -4.58 6.23 7.31
C VAL A 105 -6.07 6.28 7.60
N GLU A 106 -6.89 6.01 6.59
CA GLU A 106 -8.35 6.11 6.68
C GLU A 106 -9.05 4.82 6.24
N LYS A 107 -10.34 4.71 6.57
CA LYS A 107 -11.18 3.61 6.11
C LYS A 107 -11.35 3.65 4.58
N PHE A 108 -11.78 2.54 4.00
CA PHE A 108 -12.03 2.47 2.56
C PHE A 108 -13.10 3.49 2.14
N ASP A 109 -12.86 4.22 1.06
CA ASP A 109 -13.81 5.19 0.53
C ASP A 109 -14.78 4.50 -0.45
N TYR A 110 -16.04 4.34 -0.02
CA TYR A 110 -17.12 3.79 -0.83
C TYR A 110 -17.88 4.87 -1.64
N GLY A 111 -17.43 6.14 -1.62
CA GLY A 111 -18.16 7.29 -2.13
C GLY A 111 -19.22 7.81 -1.14
N GLU A 112 -19.75 9.02 -1.33
CA GLU A 112 -20.63 9.67 -0.34
C GLU A 112 -21.79 8.80 0.16
N GLU A 113 -22.53 8.17 -0.76
CA GLU A 113 -23.66 7.30 -0.39
C GLU A 113 -23.21 6.02 0.31
N GLY A 114 -22.11 5.42 -0.14
CA GLY A 114 -21.56 4.21 0.45
C GLY A 114 -21.00 4.46 1.86
N ASN A 115 -20.28 5.56 2.04
CA ASN A 115 -19.73 5.98 3.33
C ASN A 115 -20.84 6.31 4.33
N MET A 116 -21.93 6.94 3.88
CA MET A 116 -23.08 7.19 4.74
C MET A 116 -23.74 5.88 5.20
N ARG A 117 -23.81 4.86 4.34
CA ARG A 117 -24.35 3.54 4.69
C ARG A 117 -23.45 2.76 5.65
N GLU A 118 -22.14 2.80 5.43
CA GLU A 118 -21.18 1.99 6.20
C GLU A 118 -20.72 2.69 7.50
N TYR A 119 -20.48 4.00 7.44
CA TYR A 119 -19.86 4.78 8.51
C TYR A 119 -20.80 5.82 9.14
N GLY A 120 -21.95 6.11 8.52
CA GLY A 120 -22.86 7.18 8.96
C GLY A 120 -22.36 8.60 8.67
N VAL A 121 -21.28 8.73 7.90
CA VAL A 121 -20.66 10.02 7.52
C VAL A 121 -20.29 10.00 6.04
N LYS A 122 -20.28 11.15 5.37
CA LYS A 122 -20.03 11.25 3.92
C LYS A 122 -18.58 10.94 3.52
N THR A 123 -17.63 11.17 4.43
CA THR A 123 -16.20 10.99 4.19
C THR A 123 -15.67 9.81 5.00
N PRO A 124 -14.66 9.07 4.49
CA PRO A 124 -14.06 7.97 5.23
C PRO A 124 -13.45 8.46 6.56
N PRO A 125 -13.77 7.83 7.70
CA PRO A 125 -13.13 8.14 8.97
C PRO A 125 -11.64 7.84 8.97
N ILE A 126 -10.86 8.65 9.68
CA ILE A 126 -9.42 8.45 9.88
C ILE A 126 -9.19 7.53 11.08
N TYR A 127 -8.25 6.59 10.95
CA TYR A 127 -7.79 5.79 12.08
C TYR A 127 -6.86 6.60 12.97
N ASP A 128 -7.24 6.77 14.24
CA ASP A 128 -6.37 7.43 15.22
C ASP A 128 -5.36 6.44 15.79
N LEU A 129 -4.15 6.41 15.21
CA LEU A 129 -3.08 5.51 15.62
C LEU A 129 -2.60 5.75 17.07
N ARG A 130 -2.93 6.90 17.68
CA ARG A 130 -2.64 7.17 19.09
C ARG A 130 -3.42 6.26 20.04
N ASN A 131 -4.49 5.61 19.56
CA ASN A 131 -5.27 4.65 20.32
C ASN A 131 -4.63 3.25 20.41
N ILE A 132 -3.49 3.03 19.73
CA ILE A 132 -2.78 1.75 19.82
C ILE A 132 -2.11 1.65 21.19
N GLN A 133 -2.62 0.75 22.04
CA GLN A 133 -2.06 0.47 23.36
C GLN A 133 -1.05 -0.69 23.35
N THR A 134 -1.03 -1.47 22.26
CA THR A 134 -0.17 -2.64 22.12
C THR A 134 1.29 -2.20 21.97
N PRO A 135 2.24 -2.78 22.75
CA PRO A 135 3.66 -2.54 22.55
C PRO A 135 4.08 -2.85 21.11
N THR A 136 4.49 -1.83 20.37
CA THR A 136 4.74 -1.89 18.93
C THR A 136 6.21 -1.57 18.63
N PHE A 137 6.86 -2.44 17.88
CA PHE A 137 8.25 -2.30 17.45
C PHE A 137 8.31 -2.15 15.94
N LEU A 138 8.99 -1.11 15.47
CA LEU A 138 9.13 -0.78 14.05
C LEU A 138 10.55 -1.13 13.59
N TYR A 139 10.64 -1.82 12.46
CA TYR A 139 11.91 -2.14 11.80
C TYR A 139 11.83 -1.65 10.37
N TRP A 140 12.78 -0.80 9.96
CA TRP A 140 12.83 -0.24 8.61
C TRP A 140 14.26 -0.09 8.14
N SER A 141 14.42 0.12 6.83
CA SER A 141 15.71 0.41 6.20
C SER A 141 15.68 1.80 5.59
N LYS A 142 16.82 2.50 5.64
CA LYS A 142 16.98 3.78 4.92
C LYS A 142 16.92 3.61 3.41
N ASP A 143 17.19 2.41 2.93
CA ASP A 143 17.14 2.07 1.51
C ASP A 143 15.76 1.53 1.09
N ASP A 144 14.75 1.56 1.98
CA ASP A 144 13.38 1.19 1.67
C ASP A 144 12.66 2.36 0.98
N ILE A 145 12.33 2.16 -0.30
CA ILE A 145 11.67 3.18 -1.13
C ILE A 145 10.17 3.33 -0.83
N LEU A 146 9.57 2.40 -0.08
CA LEU A 146 8.15 2.37 0.23
C LEU A 146 7.85 2.76 1.67
N ALA A 147 8.69 2.36 2.61
CA ALA A 147 8.63 2.75 4.02
C ALA A 147 9.75 3.75 4.33
N ASP A 148 9.70 4.91 3.68
CA ASP A 148 10.70 5.96 3.81
C ASP A 148 10.81 6.46 5.27
N THR A 149 12.01 6.92 5.64
CA THR A 149 12.28 7.46 6.98
C THR A 149 11.38 8.62 7.39
N GLU A 150 10.82 9.39 6.46
CA GLU A 150 9.89 10.49 6.78
C GLU A 150 8.45 10.00 7.06
N ASP A 151 8.11 8.78 6.66
CA ASP A 151 6.79 8.15 6.84
C ASP A 151 6.71 7.25 8.10
N ILE A 152 7.80 7.14 8.89
CA ILE A 152 7.92 6.33 10.12
C ILE A 152 8.12 7.21 11.36
#